data_AF-A0A7W8J5S0-F1
#
_entry.id   AF-A0A7W8J5S0-F1
#
_cell.length_a   1.000
_cell.length_b   1.000
_cell.length_c   1.000
_cell.angle_alpha   90.00
_cell.angle_beta   90.00
_cell.angle_gamma   90.00
#
_symmetry.space_group_name_H-M   'P 1'
#
loop_
_entity.id
_entity.type
_entity.pdbx_description
1 polymer ?
#
loop_
_entity_poly.entity_id
_entity_poly.type
_entity_poly.pdbx_seq_one_letter_code
_entity_poly.pdbx_strand_id
1 'polypeptide(L)'
;MKDFTHPSRKNAPTFLAPQILALASTGFSKLGIARHFGVSPQTLNRWLEEDAEAEDAYKQGIESERKALHNVLYKLAIEDKHPASAMFLLKARHGYREGDQSEQSNRVSVTFNLPGAMTADQYKVIEQVANSKPKRIEPNAD
;
A
#
# COMPACT_ATOMS: atom_id res chain seq x y z
N MET A 1 -14.96 -27.44 31.48
CA MET A 1 -13.58 -26.97 31.71
C MET A 1 -12.93 -26.93 30.34
N LYS A 2 -12.57 -25.75 29.80
CA LYS A 2 -11.93 -25.68 28.48
C LYS A 2 -10.46 -26.05 28.69
N ASP A 3 -10.00 -27.15 28.11
CA ASP A 3 -8.60 -27.54 28.14
C ASP A 3 -7.77 -26.44 27.47
N PHE A 4 -7.02 -25.68 28.26
CA PHE A 4 -6.07 -24.65 27.79
C PHE A 4 -4.76 -25.29 27.33
N THR A 5 -4.84 -26.42 26.61
CA THR A 5 -3.67 -27.03 26.01
C THR A 5 -3.28 -26.14 24.84
N HIS A 6 -2.31 -25.25 25.07
CA HIS A 6 -1.75 -24.43 24.00
C HIS A 6 -1.38 -25.34 22.82
N PRO A 7 -1.85 -25.04 21.60
CA PRO A 7 -1.54 -25.86 20.44
C PRO A 7 -0.03 -26.03 20.31
N SER A 8 0.40 -27.24 19.95
CA SER A 8 1.78 -27.49 19.55
C SER A 8 2.19 -26.44 18.53
N ARG A 9 3.35 -25.79 18.71
CA ARG A 9 3.84 -24.79 17.74
C ARG A 9 3.80 -25.31 16.30
N LYS A 10 3.93 -26.63 16.11
CA LYS A 10 3.99 -27.28 14.81
C LYS A 10 2.61 -27.44 14.14
N ASN A 11 1.54 -27.59 14.91
CA ASN A 11 0.21 -27.89 14.36
C ASN A 11 -0.81 -26.84 14.83
N ALA A 12 -1.44 -26.16 13.88
CA ALA A 12 -2.57 -25.29 14.16
C ALA A 12 -3.71 -26.04 14.87
N PRO A 13 -4.47 -25.37 15.76
CA PRO A 13 -5.66 -25.95 16.36
C PRO A 13 -6.73 -26.24 15.29
N THR A 14 -7.51 -27.31 15.46
CA THR A 14 -8.55 -27.75 14.50
C THR A 14 -9.62 -26.68 14.20
N PHE A 15 -9.87 -25.79 15.15
CA PHE A 15 -10.84 -24.70 15.02
C PHE A 15 -10.15 -23.34 14.80
N LEU A 16 -9.04 -23.31 14.04
CA LEU A 16 -8.27 -22.09 13.79
C LEU A 16 -9.11 -21.05 13.03
N ALA A 17 -9.59 -21.38 11.84
CA ALA A 17 -10.34 -20.48 10.97
C ALA A 17 -11.55 -19.80 11.66
N PRO A 18 -12.51 -20.53 12.29
CA PRO A 18 -13.67 -19.89 12.92
C PRO A 18 -13.28 -18.98 14.10
N GLN A 19 -12.23 -19.31 14.85
CA GLN A 19 -11.74 -18.45 15.94
C GLN A 19 -11.04 -17.21 15.41
N ILE A 20 -10.24 -17.34 14.35
CA ILE A 20 -9.60 -16.21 13.68
C ILE A 20 -10.66 -15.24 13.15
N LEU A 21 -11.70 -15.74 12.48
CA LEU A 21 -12.81 -14.90 12.00
C LEU A 21 -13.46 -14.11 13.14
N ALA A 22 -13.76 -14.78 14.26
CA ALA A 22 -14.41 -14.15 15.40
C ALA A 22 -13.52 -13.07 16.06
N LEU A 23 -12.22 -13.34 16.20
CA LEU A 23 -11.28 -12.38 16.78
C LEU A 23 -11.00 -11.20 15.85
N ALA A 24 -10.76 -11.45 14.57
CA ALA A 24 -10.50 -10.41 13.58
C ALA A 24 -11.72 -9.50 13.37
N SER A 25 -12.94 -10.04 13.34
CA SER A 25 -14.17 -9.24 13.21
C SER A 25 -14.48 -8.33 14.40
N THR A 26 -13.84 -8.57 15.55
CA THR A 26 -13.94 -7.74 16.75
C THR A 26 -12.76 -6.77 16.94
N GLY A 27 -11.86 -6.69 15.95
CA GLY A 27 -10.75 -5.74 15.93
C GLY A 27 -9.49 -6.20 16.65
N PHE A 28 -9.33 -7.50 16.91
CA PHE A 28 -8.04 -8.01 17.38
C PHE A 28 -6.98 -7.84 16.30
N SER A 29 -5.89 -7.17 16.65
CA SER A 29 -4.68 -7.16 15.82
C SER A 29 -4.12 -8.58 15.68
N LYS A 30 -3.32 -8.81 14.63
CA LYS A 30 -2.65 -10.10 14.43
C LYS A 30 -1.80 -10.53 15.63
N LEU A 31 -1.15 -9.59 16.32
CA LEU A 31 -0.45 -9.83 17.59
C LEU A 31 -1.41 -10.27 18.71
N GLY A 32 -2.58 -9.64 18.82
CA GLY A 32 -3.62 -10.02 19.77
C GLY A 32 -4.15 -11.43 19.52
N ILE A 33 -4.38 -11.79 18.25
CA ILE A 33 -4.79 -13.15 17.84
C ILE A 33 -3.69 -14.16 18.20
N ALA A 34 -2.42 -13.87 17.93
CA ALA A 34 -1.32 -14.77 18.28
C ALA A 34 -1.23 -15.01 19.80
N ARG A 35 -1.41 -13.94 20.60
CA ARG A 35 -1.48 -14.03 22.06
C ARG A 35 -2.68 -14.85 22.53
N HIS A 36 -3.83 -14.75 21.86
CA HIS A 36 -5.02 -15.57 22.18
C HIS A 36 -4.72 -17.07 22.09
N PHE A 37 -3.97 -17.48 21.06
CA PHE A 37 -3.55 -18.88 20.90
C PHE A 37 -2.29 -19.25 21.71
N GLY A 38 -1.65 -18.29 22.38
CA GLY A 38 -0.42 -18.52 23.14
C GLY A 38 0.83 -18.76 22.27
N VAL A 39 0.83 -18.24 21.04
CA VAL A 39 1.94 -18.41 20.08
C VAL A 39 2.56 -17.06 19.67
N SER A 40 3.72 -17.11 19.00
CA SER A 40 4.32 -15.91 18.43
C SER A 40 3.58 -15.48 17.15
N PRO A 41 3.65 -14.20 16.76
CA PRO A 41 3.10 -13.74 15.48
C PRO A 41 3.67 -14.48 14.26
N GLN A 42 4.93 -14.93 14.33
CA GLN A 42 5.56 -15.71 13.27
C GLN A 42 4.90 -17.10 13.14
N THR A 43 4.57 -17.74 14.26
CA THR A 43 3.85 -19.02 14.24
C THR A 43 2.45 -18.85 13.67
N LEU A 44 1.73 -17.79 14.06
CA LEU A 44 0.41 -17.49 13.49
C LEU A 44 0.48 -17.20 11.98
N ASN A 45 1.46 -16.39 11.53
CA ASN A 45 1.65 -16.13 10.10
C ASN A 45 1.89 -17.41 9.32
N ARG A 46 2.75 -18.30 9.81
CA ARG A 46 2.97 -19.58 9.16
C ARG A 46 1.68 -20.40 9.07
N TRP A 47 0.88 -20.46 10.14
CA TRP A 47 -0.40 -21.17 10.08
C TRP A 47 -1.34 -20.59 9.02
N LEU A 48 -1.40 -19.26 8.89
CA LEU A 48 -2.19 -18.60 7.84
C LEU A 48 -1.65 -18.88 6.42
N GLU A 49 -0.33 -18.97 6.26
CA GLU A 49 0.30 -19.31 4.97
C GLU A 49 0.06 -20.77 4.58
N GLU A 50 0.02 -21.68 5.56
CA GLU A 50 -0.17 -23.12 5.35
C GLU A 50 -1.66 -23.52 5.22
N ASP A 51 -2.58 -22.73 5.79
CA ASP A 51 -4.02 -22.99 5.80
C ASP A 51 -4.79 -21.84 5.14
N ALA A 52 -5.20 -22.06 3.89
CA ALA A 52 -5.95 -21.08 3.11
C ALA A 52 -7.30 -20.72 3.73
N GLU A 53 -7.97 -21.65 4.43
CA GLU A 53 -9.25 -21.37 5.09
C GLU A 53 -9.05 -20.40 6.26
N ALA A 54 -7.95 -20.56 7.01
CA ALA A 54 -7.60 -19.66 8.10
C ALA A 54 -7.25 -18.25 7.60
N GLU A 55 -6.55 -18.13 6.47
CA GLU A 55 -6.23 -16.83 5.85
C GLU A 55 -7.47 -16.13 5.29
N ASP A 56 -8.37 -16.86 4.65
CA ASP A 56 -9.63 -16.28 4.17
C ASP A 56 -10.53 -15.85 5.34
N ALA A 57 -10.59 -16.64 6.41
CA ALA A 57 -11.27 -16.27 7.65
C ALA A 57 -10.69 -14.98 8.26
N TYR A 58 -9.37 -14.81 8.24
CA TYR A 58 -8.71 -13.60 8.71
C TYR A 58 -9.11 -12.37 7.89
N LYS A 59 -9.03 -12.46 6.55
CA LYS A 59 -9.43 -11.38 5.64
C LYS A 59 -10.89 -11.02 5.78
N GLN A 60 -11.76 -12.02 5.87
CA GLN A 60 -13.20 -11.82 6.06
C GLN A 60 -13.50 -11.14 7.40
N GLY A 61 -12.78 -11.50 8.47
CA GLY A 61 -12.89 -10.84 9.76
C GLY A 61 -12.52 -9.36 9.69
N ILE A 62 -11.37 -9.03 9.09
CA ILE A 62 -10.95 -7.63 8.90
C ILE A 62 -11.96 -6.84 8.06
N GLU A 63 -12.47 -7.42 6.99
CA GLU A 63 -13.47 -6.73 6.17
C GLU A 63 -14.79 -6.50 6.94
N SER A 64 -15.16 -7.44 7.81
CA SER A 64 -16.32 -7.31 8.69
C SER A 64 -16.14 -6.17 9.69
N GLU A 65 -14.97 -6.06 10.32
CA GLU A 65 -14.60 -4.95 11.19
C GLU A 65 -14.64 -3.62 10.42
N ARG A 66 -13.99 -3.55 9.25
CA ARG A 66 -13.97 -2.36 8.39
C ARG A 66 -15.38 -1.90 8.05
N LYS A 67 -16.26 -2.83 7.67
CA LYS A 67 -17.67 -2.54 7.37
C LYS A 67 -18.41 -2.02 8.61
N ALA A 68 -18.18 -2.59 9.78
CA ALA A 68 -18.79 -2.14 11.02
C ALA A 68 -18.38 -0.69 11.35
N LEU A 69 -17.08 -0.39 11.34
CA LEU A 69 -16.56 0.97 11.55
C LEU A 69 -17.07 1.95 10.50
N HIS A 70 -17.09 1.54 9.22
CA HIS A 70 -17.64 2.35 8.14
C HIS A 70 -19.11 2.71 8.41
N ASN A 71 -19.92 1.77 8.85
CA ASN A 71 -21.34 2.02 9.14
C ASN A 71 -21.52 3.00 10.30
N VAL A 72 -20.68 2.92 11.34
CA VAL A 72 -20.69 3.89 12.43
C VAL A 72 -20.36 5.29 11.91
N LEU A 73 -19.29 5.44 11.12
CA LEU A 73 -18.93 6.72 10.52
C LEU A 73 -20.01 7.27 9.60
N TYR A 74 -20.67 6.40 8.83
CA TYR A 74 -21.77 6.78 7.95
C TYR A 74 -22.95 7.35 8.74
N LYS A 75 -23.36 6.69 9.83
CA LYS A 75 -24.43 7.20 10.69
C LYS A 75 -24.07 8.53 11.32
N LEU A 76 -22.87 8.66 11.90
CA LEU A 76 -22.38 9.93 12.45
C LEU A 76 -22.36 11.06 11.40
N ALA A 77 -22.01 10.75 10.15
CA ALA A 77 -21.96 11.73 9.08
C ALA A 77 -23.37 12.22 8.66
N ILE A 78 -24.34 11.31 8.57
CA ILE A 78 -25.67 11.61 8.03
C ILE A 78 -26.65 12.07 9.11
N GLU A 79 -26.67 11.39 10.26
CA GLU A 79 -27.63 11.62 11.34
C GLU A 79 -27.14 12.75 12.26
N ASP A 80 -25.90 12.65 12.73
CA ASP A 80 -25.32 13.60 13.70
C ASP A 80 -24.60 14.78 13.02
N LYS A 81 -24.58 14.82 11.68
CA LYS A 81 -23.93 15.85 10.86
C LYS A 81 -22.47 16.08 11.23
N HIS A 82 -21.76 15.02 11.65
CA HIS A 82 -20.37 15.11 12.11
C HIS A 82 -19.42 15.35 10.92
N PRO A 83 -18.85 16.57 10.75
CA PRO A 83 -18.17 16.95 9.51
C PRO A 83 -16.91 16.12 9.24
N ALA A 84 -16.18 15.74 10.30
CA ALA A 84 -14.97 14.93 10.15
C ALA A 84 -15.29 13.51 9.66
N SER A 85 -16.43 12.92 10.07
CA SER A 85 -16.86 11.61 9.58
C SER A 85 -17.28 11.68 8.12
N ALA A 86 -18.04 12.71 7.74
CA ALA A 86 -18.42 12.95 6.36
C ALA A 86 -17.19 13.15 5.47
N MET A 87 -16.24 13.99 5.91
CA MET A 87 -15.00 14.25 5.19
C MET A 87 -14.16 12.97 5.05
N PHE A 88 -14.00 12.19 6.11
CA PHE A 88 -13.29 10.91 6.06
C PHE A 88 -13.89 9.96 5.03
N LEU A 89 -15.22 9.83 4.98
CA LEU A 89 -15.89 8.96 4.01
C LEU A 89 -15.71 9.45 2.56
N LEU A 90 -15.74 10.76 2.34
CA LEU A 90 -15.43 11.36 1.02
C LEU A 90 -13.99 11.04 0.59
N LYS A 91 -13.03 11.17 1.50
CA LYS A 91 -11.63 10.82 1.24
C LYS A 91 -11.48 9.32 0.93
N ALA A 92 -12.06 8.45 1.76
CA ALA A 92 -11.87 7.01 1.69
C ALA A 92 -12.60 6.33 0.51
N ARG A 93 -13.80 6.78 0.13
CA ARG A 93 -14.62 6.14 -0.92
C ARG A 93 -14.56 6.82 -2.27
N HIS A 94 -14.43 8.15 -2.27
CA HIS A 94 -14.58 8.97 -3.46
C HIS A 94 -13.26 9.60 -3.89
N GLY A 95 -12.17 9.30 -3.19
CA GLY A 95 -10.84 9.80 -3.54
C GLY A 95 -10.70 11.31 -3.37
N TYR A 96 -11.56 11.93 -2.55
CA TYR A 96 -11.45 13.37 -2.28
C TYR A 96 -10.08 13.66 -1.65
N ARG A 97 -9.36 14.64 -2.20
CA ARG A 97 -8.05 15.08 -1.69
C ARG A 97 -8.12 16.57 -1.38
N GLU A 98 -7.75 16.93 -0.15
CA GLU A 98 -7.66 18.34 0.24
C GLU A 98 -6.33 18.92 -0.24
N GLY A 99 -6.39 20.05 -0.95
CA GLY A 99 -5.18 20.78 -1.36
C GLY A 99 -4.36 20.11 -2.45
N ASP A 100 -5.02 19.40 -3.39
CA ASP A 100 -4.30 18.68 -4.44
C ASP A 100 -3.47 19.63 -5.33
N GLN A 101 -2.14 19.67 -5.07
CA GLN A 101 -1.11 20.23 -5.96
C GLN A 101 -0.55 19.14 -6.89
N SER A 102 -1.33 18.12 -7.25
CA SER A 102 -0.91 17.03 -8.15
C SER A 102 -0.44 17.48 -9.53
N GLU A 103 -0.68 18.74 -9.93
CA GLU A 103 -0.09 19.39 -11.12
C GLU A 103 1.44 19.57 -11.06
N GLN A 104 2.12 19.34 -9.93
CA GLN A 104 3.56 19.54 -9.80
C GLN A 104 4.43 18.29 -9.94
N SER A 105 3.90 17.08 -9.71
CA SER A 105 4.76 15.91 -9.47
C SER A 105 5.20 15.14 -10.72
N ASN A 106 4.90 15.65 -11.94
CA ASN A 106 5.46 15.08 -13.17
C ASN A 106 5.63 16.11 -14.32
N ARG A 107 5.97 17.37 -14.00
CA ARG A 107 6.41 18.30 -15.04
C ARG A 107 7.88 18.01 -15.36
N VAL A 108 8.14 17.45 -16.54
CA VAL A 108 9.47 17.42 -17.14
C VAL A 108 9.93 18.88 -17.30
N SER A 109 10.82 19.32 -16.42
CA SER A 109 11.40 20.67 -16.50
C SER A 109 12.53 20.66 -17.53
N VAL A 110 12.24 21.13 -18.74
CA VAL A 110 13.27 21.30 -19.78
C VAL A 110 13.99 22.62 -19.52
N THR A 111 15.18 22.55 -18.93
CA THR A 111 16.04 23.74 -18.73
C THR A 111 16.87 23.96 -19.98
N PHE A 112 16.59 25.03 -20.72
CA PHE A 112 17.40 25.44 -21.87
C PHE A 112 18.59 26.27 -21.39
N ASN A 113 19.76 25.64 -21.27
CA ASN A 113 21.00 26.37 -21.05
C ASN A 113 21.44 27.00 -22.38
N LEU A 114 21.06 28.26 -22.58
CA LEU A 114 21.57 29.03 -23.70
C LEU A 114 23.06 29.32 -23.44
N PRO A 115 23.97 29.07 -24.40
CA PRO A 115 25.34 29.52 -24.27
C PRO A 115 25.36 31.05 -24.15
N GLY A 116 26.29 31.60 -23.36
CA GLY A 116 26.50 33.05 -23.28
C GLY A 116 26.75 33.62 -24.68
N ALA A 117 26.49 34.92 -24.88
CA ALA A 117 26.61 35.55 -26.19
C ALA A 117 27.98 35.27 -26.83
N MET A 118 28.00 34.51 -27.91
CA MET A 118 29.21 34.14 -28.65
C MET A 118 29.43 35.11 -29.81
N THR A 119 30.65 35.20 -30.33
CA THR A 119 30.94 35.99 -31.54
C THR A 119 30.50 35.25 -32.80
N ALA A 120 30.20 35.97 -33.88
CA ALA A 120 29.71 35.41 -35.15
C ALA A 120 30.53 34.22 -35.68
N ASP A 121 31.85 34.24 -35.51
CA ASP A 121 32.74 33.15 -35.97
C ASP A 121 32.64 31.87 -35.14
N GLN A 122 32.27 31.98 -33.86
CA GLN A 122 32.12 30.82 -32.97
C GLN A 122 30.83 30.04 -33.24
N TYR A 123 29.80 30.68 -33.83
CA TYR A 123 28.56 30.00 -34.23
C TYR A 123 28.79 28.98 -35.36
N LYS A 124 29.72 29.25 -36.30
CA LYS A 124 29.95 28.40 -37.48
C LYS A 124 30.55 27.03 -37.15
N VAL A 125 31.24 26.91 -36.01
CA VAL A 125 31.87 25.65 -35.57
C VAL A 125 30.84 24.67 -34.98
N ILE A 126 29.81 25.19 -34.31
CA ILE A 126 28.79 24.36 -33.64
C ILE A 126 27.86 23.69 -34.67
N GLU A 127 27.55 24.39 -35.77
CA GLU A 127 26.71 23.86 -36.85
C GLU A 127 27.33 22.63 -37.53
N GLN A 128 28.66 22.58 -37.65
CA GLN A 128 29.37 21.45 -38.25
C GLN A 128 29.36 20.19 -37.38
N VAL A 129 29.35 20.36 -36.04
CA VAL A 129 29.29 19.22 -35.10
C VAL A 129 27.88 18.64 -35.07
N ALA A 130 26.85 19.47 -35.04
CA ALA A 130 25.44 19.05 -35.00
C ALA A 130 25.00 18.30 -36.28
N ASN A 131 25.57 18.62 -37.43
CA ASN A 131 25.22 18.00 -38.72
C ASN A 131 26.07 16.77 -39.08
N SER A 132 27.02 16.39 -38.22
CA SER A 132 27.82 15.18 -38.42
C SER A 132 26.99 13.94 -38.06
N LYS A 133 26.75 13.05 -39.03
CA LYS A 133 26.06 11.77 -38.77
C LYS A 133 26.86 10.98 -37.72
N PRO A 134 26.20 10.38 -36.71
CA PRO A 134 26.91 9.60 -35.70
C PRO A 134 27.63 8.43 -36.37
N LYS A 135 28.94 8.35 -36.17
CA LYS A 135 29.75 7.25 -36.70
C LYS A 135 29.45 6.00 -35.87
N ARG A 136 28.93 4.95 -36.51
CA ARG A 136 28.72 3.64 -35.88
C ARG A 136 30.05 3.13 -35.34
N ILE A 137 30.12 2.91 -34.03
CA ILE A 137 31.26 2.23 -33.40
C ILE A 137 30.99 0.74 -33.64
N GLU A 138 31.75 0.13 -34.54
CA GLU A 138 31.73 -1.34 -34.68
C GLU A 138 32.34 -1.94 -33.39
N PRO A 139 31.74 -2.98 -32.81
CA PRO A 139 32.30 -3.63 -31.63
C PRO A 139 33.65 -4.26 -32.01
N ASN A 140 34.69 -3.99 -31.21
CA ASN A 140 35.97 -4.67 -31.34
C ASN A 140 35.73 -6.19 -31.23
N ALA A 141 36.03 -6.93 -32.28
CA ALA A 141 36.15 -8.37 -32.23
C ALA A 141 37.55 -8.68 -31.70
N ASP A 142 37.63 -9.07 -30.43
CA ASP A 142 38.58 -10.03 -29.85
C ASP A 142 38.13 -10.38 -28.42
#